data_AF-A0A845TSC8-F1
#
_entry.id   AF-A0A845TSC8-F1
#
_cell.length_a   1.000
_cell.length_b   1.000
_cell.length_c   1.000
_cell.angle_alpha   90.00
_cell.angle_beta   90.00
_cell.angle_gamma   90.00
#
_symmetry.space_group_name_H-M   'P 1'
#
loop_
_entity.id
_entity.type
_entity.pdbx_description
1 polymer ?
#
loop_
_entity_poly.entity_id
_entity_poly.type
_entity_poly.pdbx_seq_one_letter_code
_entity_poly.pdbx_strand_id
1 'polypeptide(L)'
;MLWIKTLHIVFITSWFAGLFYLPRIFVNLADVKDVATTERLLMMARKLYRFTTILMIPALVLGLVLWMYYRIGMGPGNGWMHAKLLFVVLAIGYHHACGSMLKKFERGVNKRGHVFYRWFNEVPVVLLLVIVALVIVKPF
;
A
#
# COMPACT_ATOMS: atom_id res chain seq x y z
N MET A 1 -25.17 -2.31 0.74
CA MET A 1 -24.17 -2.50 1.82
C MET A 1 -23.24 -3.69 1.57
N LEU A 2 -23.74 -4.91 1.32
CA LEU A 2 -22.89 -6.10 1.11
C LEU A 2 -21.95 -5.98 -0.11
N TRP A 3 -22.46 -5.60 -1.28
CA TRP A 3 -21.65 -5.40 -2.48
C TRP A 3 -20.55 -4.34 -2.33
N ILE A 4 -20.84 -3.24 -1.66
CA ILE A 4 -19.86 -2.17 -1.38
C ILE A 4 -18.73 -2.69 -0.49
N LYS A 5 -19.07 -3.48 0.54
CA LYS A 5 -18.06 -4.16 1.37
C LYS A 5 -17.23 -5.14 0.57
N THR A 6 -17.86 -5.97 -0.26
CA THR A 6 -17.15 -6.93 -1.12
C THR A 6 -16.18 -6.22 -2.06
N LEU A 7 -16.64 -5.21 -2.78
CA LEU A 7 -15.81 -4.42 -3.69
C LEU A 7 -14.68 -3.72 -2.93
N HIS A 8 -14.97 -3.11 -1.77
CA HIS A 8 -13.95 -2.48 -0.92
C HIS A 8 -12.84 -3.46 -0.54
N ILE A 9 -13.19 -4.67 -0.11
CA ILE A 9 -12.23 -5.72 0.25
C ILE A 9 -11.40 -6.10 -0.98
N VAL A 10 -12.03 -6.34 -2.13
CA VAL A 10 -11.34 -6.69 -3.39
C VAL A 10 -10.35 -5.60 -3.81
N PHE A 11 -10.74 -4.32 -3.72
CA PHE A 11 -9.84 -3.21 -4.07
C PHE A 11 -8.72 -3.03 -3.04
N ILE A 12 -8.97 -3.19 -1.74
CA ILE A 12 -7.92 -3.16 -0.72
C ILE A 12 -6.92 -4.30 -0.93
N THR A 13 -7.38 -5.54 -1.11
CA THR A 13 -6.47 -6.68 -1.30
C THR A 13 -5.64 -6.53 -2.56
N SER A 14 -6.27 -6.06 -3.66
CA SER A 14 -5.57 -5.80 -4.91
C SER A 14 -4.57 -4.62 -4.80
N TRP A 15 -4.91 -3.59 -4.03
CA TRP A 15 -4.00 -2.47 -3.73
C TRP A 15 -2.80 -2.93 -2.90
N PHE A 16 -3.04 -3.69 -1.82
CA PHE A 16 -1.97 -4.22 -0.96
C PHE A 16 -1.07 -5.22 -1.70
N ALA A 17 -1.60 -6.02 -2.62
CA ALA A 17 -0.79 -6.85 -3.50
C ALA A 17 0.27 -6.01 -4.23
N GLY A 18 -0.13 -4.87 -4.80
CA GLY A 18 0.80 -3.92 -5.41
C GLY A 18 1.86 -3.39 -4.45
N LEU A 19 1.45 -3.04 -3.22
CA LEU A 19 2.34 -2.57 -2.16
C LEU A 19 3.34 -3.63 -1.70
N PHE A 20 3.02 -4.93 -1.77
CA PHE A 20 3.96 -6.01 -1.49
C PHE A 20 4.97 -6.23 -2.61
N TYR A 21 4.53 -6.14 -3.87
CA TYR A 21 5.39 -6.45 -5.02
C TYR A 21 6.33 -5.29 -5.40
N LEU A 22 5.93 -4.03 -5.21
CA LEU A 22 6.73 -2.89 -5.64
C LEU A 22 8.08 -2.76 -4.88
N PRO A 23 8.12 -2.84 -3.53
CA PRO A 23 9.36 -2.84 -2.76
C PRO A 23 10.29 -3.98 -3.13
N ARG A 24 9.71 -5.15 -3.42
CA ARG A 24 10.48 -6.32 -3.86
C ARG A 24 11.19 -6.08 -5.19
N ILE A 25 10.54 -5.36 -6.12
CA ILE A 25 11.20 -4.91 -7.36
C ILE A 25 12.34 -3.93 -7.04
N PHE A 26 12.16 -3.03 -6.06
CA PHE A 26 13.22 -2.11 -5.64
C PHE A 26 14.44 -2.80 -5.03
N VAL A 27 14.25 -3.89 -4.27
CA VAL A 27 15.36 -4.71 -3.77
C VAL A 27 16.20 -5.23 -4.94
N ASN A 28 15.55 -5.78 -5.97
CA ASN A 28 16.25 -6.28 -7.16
C ASN A 28 16.91 -5.15 -7.96
N LEU A 29 16.25 -4.02 -8.13
CA LEU A 29 16.81 -2.84 -8.80
C LEU A 29 18.05 -2.28 -8.07
N ALA A 30 18.16 -2.47 -6.76
CA ALA A 30 19.31 -2.02 -5.98
C ALA A 30 20.52 -2.96 -6.07
N ASP A 31 20.35 -4.19 -6.58
CA ASP A 31 21.40 -5.22 -6.63
C ASP A 31 21.86 -5.52 -8.07
N VAL A 32 20.97 -5.35 -9.06
CA VAL A 32 21.26 -5.57 -10.48
C VAL A 32 22.25 -4.53 -11.02
N LYS A 33 23.27 -5.00 -11.74
CA LYS A 33 24.25 -4.17 -12.46
C LYS A 33 24.04 -4.13 -13.97
N ASP A 34 23.21 -5.03 -14.49
CA ASP A 34 22.90 -5.12 -15.92
C ASP A 34 21.84 -4.08 -16.34
N VAL A 35 22.11 -3.38 -17.44
CA VAL A 35 21.27 -2.28 -17.93
C VAL A 35 19.94 -2.81 -18.46
N ALA A 36 19.95 -3.90 -19.24
CA ALA A 36 18.74 -4.47 -19.84
C ALA A 36 17.77 -4.97 -18.77
N THR A 37 18.29 -5.64 -17.74
CA THR A 37 17.51 -6.08 -16.58
C THR A 37 16.94 -4.90 -15.80
N THR A 38 17.74 -3.84 -15.60
CA THR A 38 17.29 -2.62 -14.90
C THR A 38 16.12 -1.94 -15.61
N GLU A 39 16.20 -1.75 -16.92
CA GLU A 39 15.13 -1.16 -17.72
C GLU A 39 13.84 -1.97 -17.66
N ARG A 40 13.95 -3.30 -17.73
CA ARG A 40 12.80 -4.22 -17.62
C ARG A 40 12.14 -4.12 -16.25
N LEU A 41 12.92 -4.11 -15.17
CA LEU A 41 12.42 -3.98 -13.80
C LEU A 41 11.77 -2.60 -13.57
N LEU A 42 12.36 -1.52 -14.09
CA LEU A 42 11.76 -0.18 -14.05
C LEU A 42 10.42 -0.13 -14.79
N MET A 43 10.35 -0.74 -15.97
CA MET A 43 9.11 -0.83 -16.74
C MET A 43 8.01 -1.60 -15.97
N MET A 44 8.36 -2.73 -15.35
CA MET A 44 7.46 -3.49 -14.48
C MET A 44 7.01 -2.67 -13.27
N ALA A 45 7.93 -2.01 -12.57
CA ALA A 45 7.63 -1.17 -11.43
C ALA A 45 6.69 -0.01 -11.80
N ARG A 46 6.90 0.64 -12.94
CA ARG A 46 6.04 1.73 -13.43
C ARG A 46 4.63 1.26 -13.78
N LYS A 47 4.51 0.11 -14.43
CA LYS A 47 3.20 -0.49 -14.74
C LYS A 47 2.48 -0.88 -13.45
N LEU A 48 3.18 -1.54 -12.53
CA LEU A 48 2.63 -1.95 -11.26
C LEU A 48 2.19 -0.75 -10.42
N TYR A 49 3.04 0.26 -10.25
CA TYR A 49 2.71 1.46 -9.48
C TYR A 49 1.46 2.17 -10.01
N ARG A 50 1.33 2.31 -11.35
CA ARG A 50 0.11 2.88 -11.97
C ARG A 50 -1.12 2.04 -11.67
N PHE A 51 -1.03 0.72 -11.86
CA PHE A 51 -2.12 -0.20 -11.58
C PHE A 51 -2.56 -0.14 -10.11
N THR A 52 -1.60 -0.20 -9.19
CA THR A 52 -1.81 -0.09 -7.74
C THR A 52 -2.44 1.25 -7.36
N THR A 53 -2.05 2.36 -8.01
CA THR A 53 -2.66 3.69 -7.77
C THR A 53 -4.12 3.73 -8.24
N ILE A 54 -4.42 3.16 -9.40
CA ILE A 54 -5.79 3.09 -9.93
C ILE A 54 -6.70 2.29 -8.99
N LEU A 55 -6.20 1.22 -8.36
CA LEU A 55 -6.94 0.40 -7.41
C LEU A 55 -7.06 1.03 -6.01
N MET A 56 -6.07 1.83 -5.60
CA MET A 56 -6.11 2.55 -4.32
C MET A 56 -7.30 3.51 -4.25
N ILE A 57 -7.60 4.23 -5.34
CA ILE A 57 -8.67 5.24 -5.38
C ILE A 57 -10.05 4.63 -5.03
N PRO A 58 -10.56 3.61 -5.73
CA PRO A 58 -11.83 2.99 -5.38
C PRO A 58 -11.78 2.29 -4.01
N ALA A 59 -10.63 1.74 -3.59
CA ALA A 59 -10.49 1.17 -2.25
C ALA A 59 -10.79 2.23 -1.15
N LEU A 60 -10.20 3.41 -1.28
CA LEU A 60 -10.37 4.52 -0.34
C LEU A 60 -11.77 5.13 -0.44
N VAL A 61 -12.28 5.36 -1.65
CA VAL A 61 -13.63 5.92 -1.86
C VAL A 61 -14.69 5.00 -1.26
N LEU A 62 -14.63 3.70 -1.53
CA LEU A 62 -15.59 2.75 -0.95
C LEU A 62 -15.42 2.65 0.57
N GLY A 63 -14.19 2.77 1.09
CA GLY A 63 -13.93 2.82 2.52
C GLY A 63 -14.56 4.04 3.19
N LEU A 64 -14.45 5.21 2.57
CA LEU A 64 -15.08 6.46 3.03
C LEU A 64 -16.60 6.39 2.95
N VAL A 65 -17.17 5.82 1.89
CA VAL A 65 -18.62 5.60 1.77
C VAL A 65 -19.12 4.68 2.89
N LEU A 66 -18.41 3.59 3.19
CA LEU A 66 -18.75 2.69 4.30
C LEU A 66 -18.69 3.39 5.66
N TRP A 67 -17.75 4.31 5.84
CA TRP A 67 -17.60 5.05 7.08
C TRP A 67 -18.63 6.19 7.23
N MET A 68 -18.74 7.09 6.26
CA MET A 68 -19.59 8.30 6.37
C MET A 68 -21.06 8.04 6.05
N TYR A 69 -21.36 7.26 5.01
CA TYR A 69 -22.75 7.03 4.57
C TYR A 69 -23.43 5.92 5.39
N TYR A 70 -22.72 4.82 5.63
CA TYR A 70 -23.26 3.71 6.43
C TYR A 70 -22.96 3.82 7.93
N ARG A 71 -22.26 4.88 8.37
CA ARG A 71 -21.90 5.15 9.79
C ARG A 71 -21.24 3.96 10.49
N ILE A 72 -20.55 3.09 9.73
CA ILE A 72 -19.86 1.94 10.30
C ILE A 72 -18.72 2.47 11.17
N GLY A 73 -18.73 2.16 12.46
CA GLY A 73 -17.73 2.67 13.40
C GLY A 73 -17.96 4.11 13.87
N MET A 74 -19.18 4.65 13.73
CA MET A 74 -19.60 5.88 14.40
C MET A 74 -20.46 5.56 15.62
N GLY A 75 -20.01 5.96 16.81
CA GLY A 75 -20.67 5.71 18.10
C GLY A 75 -19.65 5.58 19.25
N PRO A 76 -20.09 5.62 20.51
CA PRO A 76 -19.20 5.43 21.67
C PRO A 76 -18.56 4.03 21.65
N GLY A 77 -17.24 3.95 21.89
CA GLY A 77 -16.47 2.69 21.80
C GLY A 77 -16.02 2.29 20.39
N ASN A 78 -15.72 3.26 19.52
CA ASN A 78 -15.20 3.02 18.17
C ASN A 78 -13.80 3.61 17.95
N GLY A 79 -12.96 3.65 18.99
CA GLY A 79 -11.61 4.16 18.78
C GLY A 79 -10.82 3.27 17.80
N TRP A 80 -11.15 1.97 17.68
CA TRP A 80 -10.55 1.08 16.70
C TRP A 80 -10.66 1.62 15.26
N MET A 81 -11.73 2.37 14.96
CA MET A 81 -11.94 3.00 13.65
C MET A 81 -10.97 4.16 13.42
N HIS A 82 -10.69 4.95 14.45
CA HIS A 82 -9.75 6.08 14.38
C HIS A 82 -8.32 5.57 14.22
N ALA A 83 -7.97 4.52 14.96
CA ALA A 83 -6.69 3.82 14.80
C ALA A 83 -6.57 3.24 13.39
N LYS A 84 -7.62 2.58 12.87
CA LYS A 84 -7.62 2.06 11.50
C LYS A 84 -7.39 3.17 10.47
N LEU A 85 -8.07 4.31 10.61
CA LEU A 85 -7.90 5.45 9.69
C LEU A 85 -6.47 5.99 9.72
N LEU A 86 -5.82 6.07 10.88
CA LEU A 86 -4.41 6.42 10.99
C LEU A 86 -3.53 5.47 10.16
N PHE A 87 -3.74 4.15 10.27
CA PHE A 87 -2.99 3.18 9.48
C PHE A 87 -3.29 3.23 7.98
N VAL A 88 -4.53 3.57 7.58
CA VAL A 88 -4.86 3.84 6.17
C VAL A 88 -4.09 5.04 5.65
N VAL A 89 -3.99 6.12 6.42
CA VAL A 89 -3.17 7.30 6.08
C VAL A 89 -1.70 6.92 5.96
N LEU A 90 -1.17 6.09 6.88
CA LEU A 90 0.20 5.57 6.78
C LEU A 90 0.41 4.71 5.53
N ALA A 91 -0.56 3.88 5.15
CA ALA A 91 -0.50 3.09 3.91
C ALA A 91 -0.52 3.97 2.65
N ILE A 92 -1.29 5.06 2.65
CA ILE A 92 -1.26 6.07 1.57
C ILE A 92 0.11 6.75 1.51
N GLY A 93 0.66 7.13 2.67
CA GLY A 93 2.00 7.72 2.78
C GLY A 93 3.07 6.77 2.24
N TYR A 94 2.97 5.48 2.57
CA TYR A 94 3.85 4.43 2.06
C TYR A 94 3.73 4.27 0.54
N HIS A 95 2.50 4.25 -0.01
CA HIS A 95 2.27 4.23 -1.46
C HIS A 95 2.95 5.42 -2.16
N HIS A 96 2.86 6.62 -1.61
CA HIS A 96 3.53 7.79 -2.17
C HIS A 96 5.06 7.72 -2.02
N ALA A 97 5.57 7.19 -0.92
CA ALA A 97 7.00 6.94 -0.72
C ALA A 97 7.54 5.97 -1.79
N CYS A 98 6.80 4.90 -2.08
CA CYS A 98 7.04 3.99 -3.20
C CYS A 98 7.16 4.73 -4.54
N GLY A 99 6.24 5.63 -4.85
CA GLY A 99 6.31 6.47 -6.07
C GLY A 99 7.53 7.39 -6.11
N SER A 100 7.91 7.98 -4.97
CA SER A 100 9.13 8.80 -4.86
C SER A 100 10.40 7.98 -5.08
N MET A 101 10.47 6.76 -4.53
CA MET A 101 11.59 5.84 -4.74
C MET A 101 11.69 5.40 -6.20
N LEU A 102 10.57 5.05 -6.83
CA LEU A 102 10.54 4.70 -8.26
C LEU A 102 11.14 5.82 -9.11
N LYS A 103 10.73 7.08 -8.88
CA LYS A 103 11.30 8.24 -9.60
C LYS A 103 12.81 8.41 -9.36
N LYS A 104 13.33 8.05 -8.18
CA LYS A 104 14.78 8.08 -7.89
C LYS A 104 15.53 6.98 -8.64
N PHE A 105 14.97 5.77 -8.72
CA PHE A 105 15.53 4.70 -9.53
C PHE A 105 15.54 5.05 -11.02
N GLU A 106 14.46 5.64 -11.54
CA GLU A 106 14.38 6.10 -12.94
C GLU A 106 15.42 7.15 -13.29
N ARG A 107 15.81 7.98 -12.31
CA ARG A 107 16.84 9.02 -12.48
C ARG A 107 18.27 8.51 -12.19
N GLY A 108 18.45 7.26 -11.78
CA GLY A 108 19.74 6.71 -11.38
C GLY A 108 20.37 7.36 -10.14
N VAL A 109 19.64 8.21 -9.41
CA VAL A 109 20.16 8.95 -8.23
C VAL A 109 19.97 8.19 -6.92
N ASN A 110 19.68 6.90 -6.99
CA ASN A 110 19.41 6.13 -5.80
C ASN A 110 20.68 5.95 -4.96
N LYS A 111 20.62 6.36 -3.69
CA LYS A 111 21.74 6.26 -2.73
C LYS A 111 21.53 5.18 -1.67
N ARG A 112 20.40 4.44 -1.73
CA ARG A 112 20.02 3.44 -0.74
C ARG A 112 20.40 2.05 -1.25
N GLY A 113 21.04 1.23 -0.40
CA GLY A 113 21.41 -0.14 -0.74
C GLY A 113 20.25 -1.15 -0.58
N HIS A 114 20.48 -2.39 -1.03
CA HIS A 114 19.49 -3.48 -1.00
C HIS A 114 18.93 -3.78 0.41
N VAL A 115 19.74 -3.63 1.48
CA VAL A 115 19.31 -3.86 2.87
C VAL A 115 18.18 -2.92 3.30
N PHE A 116 18.25 -1.64 2.88
CA PHE A 116 17.18 -0.68 3.17
C PHE A 116 15.88 -1.12 2.50
N TYR A 117 15.93 -1.58 1.26
CA TYR A 117 14.76 -2.03 0.53
C TYR A 117 14.18 -3.33 1.07
N ARG A 118 15.00 -4.21 1.67
CA ARG A 118 14.51 -5.41 2.37
C ARG A 118 13.67 -5.03 3.58
N TRP A 119 14.15 -4.11 4.42
CA TRP A 119 13.35 -3.60 5.54
C TRP A 119 12.11 -2.87 5.06
N PHE A 120 12.23 -2.08 3.99
CA PHE A 120 11.11 -1.39 3.39
C PHE A 120 10.03 -2.35 2.85
N ASN A 121 10.43 -3.55 2.37
CA ASN A 121 9.52 -4.60 1.91
C ASN A 121 8.67 -5.22 3.04
N GLU A 122 9.11 -5.16 4.30
CA GLU A 122 8.36 -5.70 5.43
C GLU A 122 7.27 -4.72 5.93
N VAL A 123 7.40 -3.43 5.66
CA VAL A 123 6.46 -2.40 6.14
C VAL A 123 5.01 -2.66 5.71
N PRO A 124 4.70 -3.02 4.44
CA PRO A 124 3.34 -3.36 4.03
C PRO A 124 2.75 -4.54 4.82
N VAL A 125 3.58 -5.50 5.23
CA VAL A 125 3.13 -6.71 5.95
C VAL A 125 2.68 -6.31 7.34
N VAL A 126 3.51 -5.51 8.03
CA VAL A 126 3.18 -4.96 9.34
C VAL A 126 1.93 -4.08 9.27
N LEU A 127 1.82 -3.20 8.26
CA LEU A 127 0.63 -2.37 8.07
C LEU A 127 -0.63 -3.21 7.87
N LEU A 128 -0.58 -4.23 7.01
CA LEU A 128 -1.72 -5.11 6.78
C LEU A 128 -2.12 -5.86 8.06
N LEU A 129 -1.14 -6.42 8.78
CA LEU A 129 -1.37 -7.15 10.02
C LEU A 129 -2.10 -6.27 11.05
N VAL A 130 -1.60 -5.05 11.28
CA VAL A 130 -2.21 -4.14 12.26
C VAL A 130 -3.60 -3.71 11.83
N ILE A 131 -3.80 -3.39 10.54
CA ILE A 131 -5.13 -3.01 10.02
C ILE A 131 -6.13 -4.17 10.20
N VAL A 132 -5.73 -5.40 9.88
CA VAL A 132 -6.58 -6.59 10.02
C VAL A 132 -6.87 -6.88 11.49
N ALA A 133 -5.85 -6.81 12.36
CA ALA A 133 -6.02 -6.99 13.80
C ALA A 133 -7.01 -5.98 14.40
N LEU A 134 -6.90 -4.70 14.02
CA LEU A 134 -7.85 -3.67 14.45
C LEU A 134 -9.28 -3.95 13.99
N VAL A 135 -9.46 -4.47 12.77
CA VAL A 135 -10.78 -4.79 12.21
C VAL A 135 -11.41 -6.02 12.87
N ILE A 136 -10.61 -7.02 13.23
CA ILE A 136 -11.08 -8.28 13.83
C ILE A 136 -11.28 -8.12 15.34
N VAL A 137 -10.25 -7.67 16.06
CA VAL A 137 -10.23 -7.65 17.52
C VAL A 137 -11.08 -6.50 18.07
N LYS A 138 -11.17 -5.37 17.35
CA LYS A 138 -11.88 -4.15 17.77
C LYS A 138 -11.68 -3.82 19.26
N PRO A 139 -10.43 -3.60 19.70
CA PRO A 139 -10.11 -3.62 21.12
C PRO A 139 -10.66 -2.44 21.94
N PHE A 140 -11.35 -1.46 21.34
CA PHE A 140 -11.86 -0.25 21.99
C PHE A 140 -12.75 0.61 21.07
#